data_AF-A0A2V8EGZ2-F1
#
_entry.id   AF-A0A2V8EGZ2-F1
#
_cell.length_a   1.000
_cell.length_b   1.000
_cell.length_c   1.000
_cell.angle_alpha   90.00
_cell.angle_beta   90.00
_cell.angle_gamma   90.00
#
_symmetry.space_group_name_H-M   'P 1'
#
loop_
_entity.id
_entity.type
_entity.pdbx_description
1 polymer ?
#
loop_
_entity_poly.entity_id
_entity_poly.type
_entity_poly.pdbx_seq_one_letter_code
_entity_poly.pdbx_strand_id
1 'polypeptide(L)' 'MAETKVLLSEELLREVREAAAAEQRSVDEVLTDAVRRYLNERKWQNLVESGSRRARDMGLTEDDVPRLVEEARRDRQR' A
#
# COMPACT_ATOMS: atom_id res chain seq x y z
N MET A 1 -11.03 -3.10 -19.76
CA MET A 1 -11.40 -3.53 -18.40
C MET A 1 -11.54 -5.05 -18.42
N ALA A 2 -10.98 -5.77 -17.45
CA ALA A 2 -11.23 -7.20 -17.30
C ALA A 2 -12.49 -7.38 -16.45
N GLU A 3 -13.37 -8.29 -16.83
CA GLU A 3 -14.60 -8.57 -16.07
C GLU A 3 -14.30 -9.58 -14.96
N THR A 4 -14.74 -9.28 -13.74
CA THR A 4 -14.57 -10.16 -12.57
C THR A 4 -15.80 -10.04 -11.69
N LYS A 5 -16.35 -11.18 -11.26
CA LYS A 5 -17.48 -11.24 -10.33
C LYS A 5 -16.96 -11.38 -8.91
N VAL A 6 -17.22 -10.37 -8.09
CA VAL A 6 -16.87 -10.34 -6.66
C VAL A 6 -18.15 -10.42 -5.83
N LEU A 7 -18.12 -11.21 -4.77
CA LEU A 7 -19.20 -11.26 -3.79
C LEU A 7 -18.90 -10.27 -2.66
N LEU A 8 -19.86 -9.39 -2.39
CA LEU A 8 -19.85 -8.45 -1.28
C LEU A 8 -21.06 -8.75 -0.39
N SER A 9 -20.96 -8.46 0.91
CA SER A 9 -22.16 -8.46 1.75
C SER A 9 -23.14 -7.39 1.26
N GLU A 10 -24.44 -7.59 1.50
CA GLU A 10 -25.47 -6.62 1.11
C GLU A 10 -25.23 -5.25 1.77
N GLU A 11 -24.78 -5.27 3.03
CA GLU A 11 -24.41 -4.07 3.78
C GLU A 11 -23.28 -3.29 3.10
N LEU A 12 -22.18 -3.97 2.74
CA LEU A 12 -21.03 -3.32 2.12
C LEU A 12 -21.35 -2.82 0.71
N LEU A 13 -22.17 -3.56 -0.05
CA LEU A 13 -22.64 -3.10 -1.35
C LEU A 13 -23.50 -1.83 -1.24
N ARG A 14 -24.35 -1.74 -0.21
CA ARG A 14 -25.14 -0.54 0.07
C ARG A 14 -24.24 0.65 0.38
N GLU A 15 -23.27 0.48 1.27
CA GLU A 15 -22.32 1.55 1.63
C GLU A 15 -21.51 2.04 0.43
N VAL A 16 -21.03 1.13 -0.42
CA VAL A 16 -20.29 1.50 -1.64
C VAL A 16 -21.18 2.29 -2.61
N ARG A 17 -22.46 1.93 -2.73
CA ARG A 17 -23.41 2.67 -3.58
C ARG A 17 -23.69 4.07 -3.04
N GLU A 18 -23.87 4.19 -1.72
CA GLU A 18 -24.07 5.47 -1.05
C GLU A 18 -22.84 6.39 -1.24
N ALA A 19 -21.63 5.86 -1.05
CA ALA A 19 -20.39 6.58 -1.27
C ALA A 19 -20.21 7.01 -2.74
N ALA A 20 -20.46 6.11 -3.69
CA ALA A 20 -20.39 6.40 -5.11
C ALA A 20 -21.38 7.52 -5.51
N ALA A 21 -22.61 7.46 -5.01
CA ALA A 21 -23.62 8.49 -5.25
C ALA A 21 -23.22 9.85 -4.67
N ALA A 22 -22.70 9.88 -3.43
CA ALA A 22 -22.25 11.11 -2.78
C ALA A 22 -21.08 11.77 -3.51
N GLU A 23 -20.17 10.96 -4.06
CA GLU A 23 -19.00 11.43 -4.82
C GLU A 23 -19.29 11.67 -6.31
N GLN A 24 -20.50 11.39 -6.81
CA GLN A 24 -20.86 11.45 -8.24
C GLN A 24 -19.96 10.55 -9.11
N ARG A 25 -19.63 9.37 -8.60
CA ARG A 25 -18.76 8.37 -9.25
C ARG A 25 -19.52 7.08 -9.50
N SER A 26 -18.97 6.22 -10.36
CA SER A 26 -19.48 4.86 -10.53
C SER A 26 -19.02 3.95 -9.38
N VAL A 27 -19.82 2.93 -9.08
CA VAL A 27 -19.46 1.87 -8.11
C VAL A 27 -18.13 1.20 -8.50
N ASP A 28 -17.91 0.96 -9.80
CA ASP A 28 -16.70 0.32 -10.30
C ASP A 28 -15.45 1.17 -10.07
N GLU A 29 -15.54 2.50 -10.20
CA GLU A 29 -14.44 3.42 -9.88
C GLU A 29 -14.10 3.41 -8.40
N VAL A 30 -15.11 3.46 -7.53
CA VAL A 30 -14.92 3.40 -6.07
C VAL A 30 -14.28 2.08 -5.66
N LEU A 31 -14.77 0.96 -6.20
CA LEU A 31 -14.22 -0.37 -5.93
C LEU A 31 -12.78 -0.50 -6.44
N THR A 32 -12.50 0.00 -7.65
CA THR A 32 -11.15 -0.03 -8.25
C THR A 32 -10.16 0.74 -7.37
N ASP A 33 -10.54 1.93 -6.91
CA ASP A 33 -9.69 2.73 -6.03
C ASP A 33 -9.52 2.09 -4.65
N ALA A 34 -10.58 1.50 -4.08
CA ALA A 34 -10.50 0.78 -2.82
C ALA A 34 -9.52 -0.40 -2.91
N VAL A 35 -9.61 -1.21 -3.96
CA VAL A 35 -8.70 -2.34 -4.21
C VAL A 35 -7.27 -1.84 -4.40
N ARG A 36 -7.06 -0.77 -5.17
CA ARG A 36 -5.72 -0.18 -5.37
C ARG A 36 -5.11 0.28 -4.05
N ARG A 37 -5.89 0.97 -3.21
CA ARG A 37 -5.44 1.41 -1.88
C ARG A 37 -5.07 0.23 -0.99
N TYR A 38 -5.92 -0.80 -0.94
CA TYR A 38 -5.65 -2.03 -0.18
C TYR A 38 -4.34 -2.71 -0.61
N LEU A 39 -4.12 -2.89 -1.92
CA LEU A 39 -2.91 -3.52 -2.43
C LEU A 39 -1.65 -2.69 -2.15
N ASN A 40 -1.73 -1.37 -2.27
CA ASN A 40 -0.61 -0.48 -1.95
C ASN A 40 -0.25 -0.52 -0.46
N GLU A 41 -1.26 -0.47 0.42
CA GLU A 41 -1.08 -0.59 1.87
C GLU A 41 -0.41 -1.93 2.23
N ARG A 42 -0.92 -3.04 1.67
CA ARG A 42 -0.32 -4.37 1.88
C ARG A 42 1.13 -4.44 1.40
N LYS A 43 1.44 -3.82 0.26
CA LYS A 43 2.82 -3.75 -0.26
C LYS A 43 3.72 -2.96 0.69
N TRP A 44 3.24 -1.82 1.20
CA TRP A 44 3.98 -1.00 2.15
C TRP A 44 4.25 -1.74 3.46
N GLN A 45 3.22 -2.39 4.04
CA GLN A 45 3.36 -3.19 5.25
C GLN A 45 4.41 -4.30 5.10
N ASN A 46 4.37 -5.03 3.98
CA ASN A 46 5.36 -6.07 3.70
C ASN A 46 6.79 -5.49 3.56
N LEU A 47 6.93 -4.33 2.92
CA LEU A 47 8.22 -3.65 2.78
C LEU A 47 8.77 -3.24 4.16
N VAL A 48 7.95 -2.62 5.00
CA VAL A 48 8.35 -2.22 6.36
C VAL A 48 8.73 -3.45 7.18
N GLU A 49 7.89 -4.49 7.20
CA GLU A 49 8.13 -5.68 8.00
C GLU A 49 9.43 -6.40 7.59
N SER A 50 9.64 -6.58 6.28
CA SER A 50 10.88 -7.17 5.75
C SER A 50 12.11 -6.31 6.02
N GLY A 51 12.00 -4.99 5.87
CA GLY A 51 13.07 -4.05 6.17
C GLY A 51 13.44 -4.03 7.65
N SER A 52 12.44 -3.99 8.54
CA SER A 52 12.65 -4.03 9.98
C SER A 52 13.27 -5.34 10.46
N ARG A 53 12.88 -6.48 9.87
CA ARG A 53 13.55 -7.77 10.16
C ARG A 53 15.02 -7.71 9.76
N ARG A 54 15.31 -7.29 8.53
CA ARG A 54 16.68 -7.19 8.02
C ARG A 54 17.54 -6.24 8.85
N ALA A 55 17.01 -5.08 9.24
CA ALA A 55 17.71 -4.13 10.09
C ALA A 55 18.08 -4.76 11.44
N ARG A 56 17.13 -5.46 12.08
CA ARG A 56 17.38 -6.20 13.32
C ARG A 56 18.44 -7.29 13.17
N ASP A 57 18.36 -8.08 12.10
CA ASP A 57 19.34 -9.15 11.84
C ASP A 57 20.76 -8.60 11.58
N MET A 58 20.85 -7.35 11.09
CA MET A 58 22.10 -6.64 10.87
C MET A 58 22.55 -5.80 12.09
N GLY A 59 21.78 -5.80 13.19
CA GLY A 59 22.06 -4.99 14.38
C GLY A 59 21.96 -3.47 14.15
N LEU A 60 21.24 -3.05 13.10
CA LEU A 60 21.10 -1.65 12.73
C LEU A 60 20.02 -0.97 13.58
N THR A 61 20.28 0.30 13.89
CA THR A 61 19.37 1.19 14.63
C THR A 61 18.97 2.39 13.79
N GLU A 62 18.06 3.22 14.30
CA GLU A 62 17.69 4.47 13.61
C GLU A 62 18.88 5.45 13.51
N ASP A 63 19.79 5.43 14.47
CA ASP A 63 21.00 6.27 14.48
C ASP A 63 21.97 5.93 13.34
N ASP A 64 21.85 4.73 12.75
CA ASP A 64 22.65 4.31 11.59
C ASP A 64 22.14 4.92 10.27
N VAL A 65 20.91 5.45 10.22
CA VAL A 65 20.27 5.93 8.99
C VAL A 65 21.10 6.99 8.27
N PRO A 66 21.63 8.04 8.92
CA PRO A 66 22.45 9.04 8.24
C PRO A 66 23.68 8.44 7.55
N ARG A 67 24.38 7.51 8.22
CA ARG A 67 25.55 6.82 7.67
C ARG A 67 25.17 5.97 6.45
N LEU A 68 24.10 5.16 6.57
CA LEU A 68 23.63 4.28 5.49
C LEU A 68 23.19 5.06 4.24
N VAL A 69 22.56 6.22 4.43
CA VAL A 69 22.15 7.11 3.32
C VAL A 69 23.38 7.67 2.59
N GLU A 70 24.40 8.11 3.32
CA GLU A 70 25.65 8.59 2.71
C GLU A 70 26.39 7.49 1.95
N GLU A 71 26.47 6.28 2.50
CA GLU A 71 27.03 5.10 1.83
C GLU A 71 26.28 4.82 0.51
N ALA A 72 24.95 4.75 0.53
CA ALA A 72 24.14 4.49 -0.65
C ALA A 72 24.27 5.59 -1.72
N ARG A 73 24.40 6.86 -1.31
CA ARG A 73 24.62 7.98 -2.24
C ARG A 73 25.97 7.89 -2.94
N ARG A 74 27.03 7.55 -2.20
CA ARG A 74 28.38 7.35 -2.75
C ARG A 74 28.39 6.19 -3.74
N ASP A 75 27.74 5.08 -3.41
CA ASP A 75 27.67 3.91 -4.29
C ASP A 75 26.94 4.21 -5.60
N ARG A 76 25.91 5.07 -5.58
CA ARG A 76 25.17 5.47 -6.80
C ARG A 76 25.97 6.43 -7.70
N GLN A 77 27.00 7.09 -7.18
CA GLN A 77 27.87 8.01 -7.93
C GLN A 77 29.12 7.32 -8.49
N ARG A 78 29.33 6.03 -8.18
CA ARG A 78 30.38 5.18 -8.75
C ARG A 78 29.87 4.47 -10.00
#